data_AF-A0A4Y7J358-F1
#
_entry.id   AF-A0A4Y7J358-F1
#
_cell.length_a   1.000
_cell.length_b   1.000
_cell.length_c   1.000
_cell.angle_alpha   90.00
_cell.angle_beta   90.00
_cell.angle_gamma   90.00
#
_symmetry.space_group_name_H-M   'P 1'
#
loop_
_entity.id
_entity.type
_entity.pdbx_description
1 polymer ?
#
loop_
_entity_poly.entity_id
_entity_poly.type
_entity_poly.pdbx_seq_one_letter_code
_entity_poly.pdbx_strand_id
1 'polypeptide(L)'
;MLMGFIFGFDGSSLQRFSRHTGGLWRTESLAGKPAGIFYSTGSQGGGQETTVLRAITQLVHHGLIYVPIGYTFEAGIFKMVQVKGGGPYGAGIFAGYGPRQPTEL
;
A
#
# COMPACT_ATOMS: atom_id res chain seq x y z
N MET A 1 -5.67 5.42 -19.78
CA MET A 1 -6.40 4.55 -18.83
C MET A 1 -5.43 3.51 -18.32
N LEU A 2 -4.73 3.77 -17.21
CA LEU A 2 -3.79 2.82 -16.61
C LEU A 2 -4.61 1.82 -15.78
N MET A 3 -4.79 0.60 -16.26
CA MET A 3 -5.41 -0.49 -15.49
C MET A 3 -4.39 -0.99 -14.45
N GLY A 4 -4.23 -0.24 -13.37
CA GLY A 4 -3.37 -0.60 -12.23
C GLY A 4 -4.15 -1.40 -11.18
N PHE A 5 -3.52 -2.42 -10.61
CA PHE A 5 -4.08 -3.12 -9.45
C PHE A 5 -3.78 -2.30 -8.20
N ILE A 6 -4.81 -2.05 -7.40
CA ILE A 6 -4.68 -1.33 -6.13
C ILE A 6 -4.92 -2.31 -4.99
N PHE A 7 -3.90 -2.50 -4.13
CA PHE A 7 -3.98 -3.45 -3.02
C PHE A 7 -4.05 -2.74 -1.67
N GLY A 8 -5.01 -3.16 -0.84
CA GLY A 8 -5.10 -2.81 0.56
C GLY A 8 -4.48 -3.91 1.41
N PHE A 9 -3.43 -3.60 2.18
CA PHE A 9 -2.76 -4.61 3.02
C PHE A 9 -2.88 -4.30 4.51
N ASP A 10 -3.43 -5.27 5.24
CA ASP A 10 -3.14 -5.57 6.63
C ASP A 10 -2.18 -6.79 6.68
N GLY A 11 -1.51 -7.04 7.81
CA GLY A 11 -0.54 -8.15 7.90
C GLY A 11 -1.10 -9.52 7.51
N SER A 12 -2.43 -9.72 7.63
CA SER A 12 -3.11 -10.98 7.31
C SER A 12 -3.51 -11.10 5.82
N SER A 13 -3.95 -10.03 5.16
CA SER A 13 -4.33 -10.03 3.73
C SER A 13 -3.13 -10.18 2.81
N LEU A 14 -1.96 -9.63 3.15
CA LEU A 14 -0.75 -9.82 2.33
C LEU A 14 -0.34 -11.30 2.27
N GLN A 15 -0.45 -12.00 3.40
CA GLN A 15 -0.16 -13.43 3.44
C GLN A 15 -1.21 -14.25 2.69
N ARG A 16 -2.49 -13.83 2.71
CA ARG A 16 -3.56 -14.46 1.92
C ARG A 16 -3.35 -14.28 0.43
N PHE A 17 -2.99 -13.07 -0.02
CA PHE A 17 -2.65 -12.78 -1.42
C PHE A 17 -1.58 -13.76 -1.90
N SER A 18 -0.44 -13.79 -1.22
CA SER A 18 0.68 -14.68 -1.54
C SER A 18 0.27 -16.16 -1.65
N ARG A 19 -0.58 -16.64 -0.73
CA ARG A 19 -1.06 -18.04 -0.73
C ARG A 19 -2.03 -18.36 -1.87
N HIS A 20 -2.87 -17.43 -2.28
CA HIS A 20 -3.94 -17.70 -3.27
C HIS A 20 -3.55 -17.33 -4.70
N THR A 21 -2.43 -16.63 -4.92
CA THR A 21 -2.00 -16.21 -6.25
C THR A 21 -0.89 -17.08 -6.85
N GLY A 22 -0.53 -18.22 -6.23
CA GLY A 22 0.52 -19.10 -6.76
C GLY A 22 0.28 -19.59 -8.19
N GLY A 23 -0.98 -19.79 -8.60
CA GLY A 23 -1.32 -20.10 -10.00
C GLY A 23 -1.01 -18.95 -10.95
N LEU A 24 -1.38 -17.72 -10.58
CA LEU A 24 -1.11 -16.50 -11.35
C LEU A 24 0.40 -16.21 -11.47
N TRP A 25 1.15 -16.50 -10.41
CA TRP A 25 2.61 -16.45 -10.42
C TRP A 25 3.19 -17.41 -11.44
N ARG A 26 2.76 -18.68 -11.41
CA ARG A 26 3.27 -19.73 -12.30
C ARG A 26 3.01 -19.43 -13.78
N THR A 27 1.92 -18.75 -14.10
CA THR A 27 1.56 -18.36 -15.48
C THR A 27 2.03 -16.95 -15.84
N GLU A 28 2.78 -16.28 -14.96
CA GLU A 28 3.25 -14.89 -15.14
C GLU A 28 2.13 -13.90 -15.49
N SER A 29 0.88 -14.18 -15.09
CA SER A 29 -0.29 -13.45 -15.59
C SER A 29 -0.37 -12.01 -15.09
N LEU A 30 0.42 -11.68 -14.07
CA LEU A 30 0.51 -10.35 -13.46
C LEU A 30 1.79 -9.60 -13.87
N ALA A 31 2.71 -10.25 -14.60
CA ALA A 31 3.97 -9.65 -14.99
C ALA A 31 3.76 -8.39 -15.86
N GLY A 32 4.56 -7.36 -15.61
CA GLY A 32 4.52 -6.09 -16.34
C GLY A 32 3.31 -5.19 -16.02
N LYS A 33 2.36 -5.64 -15.20
CA LYS A 33 1.20 -4.81 -14.85
C LYS A 33 1.54 -3.83 -13.74
N PRO A 34 1.09 -2.56 -13.82
CA PRO A 34 1.35 -1.59 -12.76
C PRO A 34 0.53 -1.90 -11.50
N ALA A 35 1.13 -1.66 -10.34
CA ALA A 35 0.49 -1.84 -9.04
C ALA A 35 0.80 -0.67 -8.09
N GLY A 36 -0.24 -0.17 -7.44
CA GLY A 36 -0.16 0.80 -6.35
C GLY A 36 -0.60 0.17 -5.03
N ILE A 37 -0.16 0.75 -3.91
CA ILE A 37 -0.48 0.24 -2.58
C ILE A 37 -1.15 1.34 -1.75
N PHE A 38 -2.20 0.96 -1.02
CA PHE A 38 -2.72 1.72 0.11
C PHE A 38 -2.81 0.84 1.35
N TYR A 39 -2.79 1.45 2.52
CA TYR A 39 -2.72 0.70 3.78
C TYR A 39 -3.38 1.46 4.94
N SER A 40 -3.70 0.71 5.99
CA SER A 40 -4.27 1.23 7.22
C SER A 40 -3.49 0.66 8.40
N THR A 41 -3.10 1.51 9.35
CA THR A 41 -2.45 1.06 10.59
C THR A 41 -3.16 1.61 11.81
N GLY A 42 -3.03 0.92 12.94
CA GLY A 42 -3.62 1.37 14.20
C GLY A 42 -2.97 2.63 14.77
N SER A 43 -1.66 2.83 14.56
CA SER A 43 -0.91 3.92 15.18
C SER A 43 0.24 4.41 14.30
N GLN A 44 0.82 5.56 14.67
CA GLN A 44 1.95 6.22 13.98
C GLN A 44 3.17 5.31 13.82
N GLY A 45 3.55 4.59 14.88
CA GLY A 45 4.63 3.60 14.84
C GLY A 45 4.19 2.19 14.37
N GLY A 46 2.91 2.00 14.07
CA GLY A 46 2.30 0.71 13.78
C GLY A 46 2.56 0.18 12.37
N GLY A 47 3.73 0.45 11.80
CA GLY A 47 4.15 -0.11 10.51
C GLY A 47 3.62 0.60 9.27
N GLN A 48 3.46 1.93 9.31
CA GLN A 48 3.10 2.72 8.11
C GLN A 48 4.09 2.50 6.95
N GLU A 49 5.39 2.38 7.26
CA GLU A 49 6.40 2.14 6.23
C GLU A 49 6.64 0.64 6.04
N THR A 50 6.84 -0.10 7.12
CA THR A 50 7.27 -1.51 7.03
C THR A 50 6.22 -2.43 6.43
N THR A 51 4.91 -2.15 6.62
CA THR A 51 3.84 -2.93 5.99
C THR A 51 3.91 -2.84 4.48
N VAL A 52 4.10 -1.64 3.95
CA VAL A 52 4.17 -1.40 2.50
C VAL A 52 5.46 -1.96 1.91
N LEU A 53 6.59 -1.84 2.62
CA LEU A 53 7.88 -2.40 2.19
C LEU A 53 7.79 -3.92 2.05
N ARG A 54 7.12 -4.59 3.00
CA ARG A 54 6.83 -6.02 2.91
C ARG A 54 5.91 -6.34 1.73
N ALA A 55 4.90 -5.53 1.47
CA ALA A 55 4.00 -5.75 0.33
C ALA A 55 4.71 -5.63 -1.02
N ILE A 56 5.64 -4.68 -1.17
CA ILE A 56 6.44 -4.50 -2.40
C ILE A 56 7.15 -5.80 -2.78
N THR A 57 7.70 -6.55 -1.80
CA THR A 57 8.36 -7.84 -2.09
C THR A 57 7.44 -8.84 -2.79
N GLN A 58 6.15 -8.88 -2.43
CA GLN A 58 5.18 -9.78 -3.06
C GLN A 58 4.82 -9.32 -4.48
N LEU A 59 4.72 -8.01 -4.70
CA LEU A 59 4.48 -7.46 -6.03
C LEU A 59 5.63 -7.81 -6.98
N VAL A 60 6.87 -7.63 -6.51
CA VAL A 60 8.08 -7.93 -7.30
C VAL A 60 8.17 -9.42 -7.64
N HIS A 61 7.85 -10.32 -6.69
CA HIS A 61 7.80 -11.76 -6.97
C HIS A 61 6.80 -12.14 -8.08
N HIS A 62 5.72 -11.37 -8.23
CA HIS A 62 4.73 -11.53 -9.29
C HIS A 62 5.08 -10.81 -10.60
N GLY A 63 6.22 -10.13 -10.68
CA GLY A 63 6.63 -9.33 -11.83
C GLY A 63 5.81 -8.04 -12.02
N LEU A 64 5.09 -7.59 -10.99
CA LEU A 64 4.31 -6.35 -11.04
C LEU A 64 5.26 -5.13 -10.98
N ILE A 65 4.90 -4.08 -11.73
CA ILE A 65 5.61 -2.79 -11.71
C ILE A 65 5.03 -1.96 -10.57
N TYR A 66 5.77 -1.83 -9.49
CA TYR A 66 5.36 -0.98 -8.36
C TYR A 66 5.47 0.50 -8.70
N VAL A 67 4.36 1.23 -8.55
CA VAL A 67 4.26 2.67 -8.81
C VAL A 67 4.03 3.41 -7.48
N PRO A 68 5.06 4.07 -6.91
CA PRO A 68 4.91 4.86 -5.70
C PRO A 68 4.23 6.21 -5.99
N ILE A 69 3.67 6.84 -4.95
CA ILE A 69 3.17 8.22 -5.04
C ILE A 69 4.35 9.21 -5.03
N GLY A 70 5.43 8.87 -4.32
CA GLY A 70 6.55 9.77 -4.05
C GLY A 70 6.10 11.00 -3.25
N TYR A 71 6.89 12.06 -3.29
CA TYR A 71 6.57 13.35 -2.65
C TYR A 71 5.84 14.31 -3.60
N THR A 72 5.41 13.84 -4.77
CA THR A 72 4.73 14.68 -5.78
C THR A 72 3.39 15.25 -5.31
N PHE A 73 2.81 14.67 -4.25
CA PHE A 73 1.64 15.19 -3.56
C PHE A 73 2.05 16.08 -2.36
N GLU A 74 2.67 17.23 -2.65
CA GLU A 74 3.27 18.11 -1.64
C GLU A 74 2.27 18.61 -0.58
N ALA A 75 1.09 19.04 -1.04
CA ALA A 75 0.05 19.61 -0.18
C ALA A 75 -0.44 18.62 0.89
N GLY A 76 -0.40 17.31 0.60
CA GLY A 76 -0.86 16.29 1.52
C GLY A 76 0.23 15.68 2.38
N ILE A 77 1.45 15.48 1.87
CA ILE A 77 2.50 14.73 2.61
C ILE A 77 3.30 15.62 3.57
N PHE A 78 3.53 16.91 3.27
CA PHE A 78 4.36 17.78 4.12
C PHE A 78 3.61 18.56 5.22
N LYS A 79 2.26 18.57 5.24
CA LYS A 79 1.46 19.21 6.31
C LYS A 79 1.71 18.61 7.71
N MET A 80 2.20 19.39 8.66
CA MET A 80 2.52 18.90 10.02
C MET A 80 1.46 19.22 11.09
N VAL A 81 0.36 19.87 10.70
CA VAL A 81 -0.65 20.39 11.64
C VAL A 81 -1.53 19.29 12.22
N GLN A 82 -1.78 18.22 11.45
CA GLN A 82 -2.61 17.10 11.86
C GLN A 82 -1.92 15.77 11.58
N VAL A 83 -2.14 14.81 12.47
CA VAL A 83 -1.67 13.44 12.28
C VAL A 83 -2.43 12.81 11.12
N LYS A 84 -1.68 12.31 10.14
CA LYS A 84 -2.17 11.71 8.90
C LYS A 84 -1.29 10.52 8.51
N GLY A 85 -1.90 9.47 8.00
CA GLY A 85 -1.17 8.32 7.49
C GLY A 85 -0.64 8.56 6.08
N GLY A 86 0.09 7.58 5.58
CA GLY A 86 0.64 7.59 4.23
C GLY A 86 2.05 8.17 4.17
N GLY A 87 2.67 8.01 3.01
CA GLY A 87 4.01 8.46 2.75
C GLY A 87 4.39 8.28 1.27
N PRO A 88 5.67 8.45 0.91
CA PRO A 88 6.10 8.34 -0.49
C PRO A 88 5.82 6.96 -1.10
N TYR A 89 5.64 5.94 -0.26
CA TYR A 89 5.37 4.57 -0.67
C TYR A 89 3.88 4.28 -0.98
N GLY A 90 2.98 5.22 -0.75
CA GLY A 90 1.55 4.96 -0.96
C GLY A 90 0.66 5.69 0.03
N ALA A 91 -0.62 5.71 -0.30
CA ALA A 91 -1.64 6.35 0.53
C ALA A 91 -1.87 5.52 1.80
N GLY A 92 -2.00 6.18 2.93
CA GLY A 92 -2.17 5.50 4.21
C GLY A 92 -3.13 6.24 5.12
N ILE A 93 -3.72 5.50 6.05
CA ILE A 93 -4.57 6.05 7.10
C ILE A 93 -4.17 5.50 8.46
N PHE A 94 -4.37 6.30 9.51
CA PHE A 94 -4.39 5.83 10.88
C PHE A 94 -5.82 5.52 11.31
N ALA A 95 -6.12 4.25 11.56
CA ALA A 95 -7.43 3.83 12.05
C ALA A 95 -7.59 4.06 13.56
N GLY A 96 -6.52 4.02 14.37
CA GLY A 96 -6.65 4.03 15.82
C GLY A 96 -7.30 2.75 16.36
N TYR A 97 -7.91 2.83 17.54
CA TYR A 97 -8.65 1.72 18.19
C TYR A 97 -10.12 1.60 17.73
N GLY A 98 -10.56 2.37 16.73
CA GLY A 98 -11.96 2.44 16.28
C GLY A 98 -12.08 2.94 14.83
N PRO A 99 -13.28 3.27 14.33
CA PRO A 99 -13.46 3.73 12.96
C PRO A 99 -13.06 5.20 12.82
N ARG A 100 -11.76 5.50 12.89
CA ARG A 100 -11.25 6.83 12.51
C ARG A 100 -11.41 7.00 11.00
N GLN A 101 -12.12 8.05 10.61
CA GLN A 101 -12.28 8.42 9.21
C GLN A 101 -10.97 8.99 8.64
N PRO A 102 -10.74 8.88 7.32
CA PRO A 102 -9.61 9.52 6.67
C PRO A 102 -9.58 11.01 6.98
N THR A 103 -8.42 11.53 7.37
CA THR A 103 -8.23 12.97 7.56
C THR A 103 -8.30 13.65 6.18
N GLU A 104 -9.07 14.74 6.05
CA GLU A 104 -9.04 15.56 4.84
C GLU A 104 -7.68 16.24 4.69
N LEU A 105 -7.11 16.19 3.48
CA LEU A 105 -5.77 16.69 3.16
C LEU A 105 -5.81 18.05 2.49
#